data_AF-A0A1C3ECE2-F1
#
_entry.id   AF-A0A1C3ECE2-F1
#
_cell.length_a   1.000
_cell.length_b   1.000
_cell.length_c   1.000
_cell.angle_alpha   90.00
_cell.angle_beta   90.00
_cell.angle_gamma   90.00
#
_symmetry.space_group_name_H-M   'P 1'
#
loop_
_entity.id
_entity.type
_entity.pdbx_description
1 polymer ?
#
loop_
_entity_poly.entity_id
_entity_poly.type
_entity_poly.pdbx_seq_one_letter_code
_entity_poly.pdbx_strand_id
1 'polypeptide(L)'
;MLSLSHGRTLACLPKEQLQKIDVHGHSNLTVAAFREKLNKAEIFLYKPDYVYKAADSLKTVGIQDNMSCRALTEDDEALFSRFCSEISEDDLDNAWVELDHWAVYGLFLDDELAVASSLYPFRDSKLADLDIVTTPIQRRKGLAKILVSYANQQMREKGYLLQYRSQIDNMESIALAESLGLELVGQYEGQKVVD
;
A
#
# COMPACT_ATOMS: atom_id res chain seq x y z
N MET A 1 -15.02 -3.59 -0.59
CA MET A 1 -15.28 -4.84 0.14
C MET A 1 -13.97 -5.36 0.69
N LEU A 2 -13.94 -5.94 1.90
CA LEU A 2 -12.75 -6.50 2.53
C LEU A 2 -13.01 -7.96 2.90
N SER A 3 -12.34 -8.89 2.24
CA SER A 3 -12.39 -10.32 2.54
C SER A 3 -11.20 -10.67 3.44
N LEU A 4 -11.46 -10.86 4.74
CA LEU A 4 -10.43 -11.15 5.74
C LEU A 4 -9.85 -12.55 5.54
N SER A 5 -8.56 -12.72 5.86
CA SER A 5 -7.83 -13.98 5.72
C SER A 5 -8.45 -15.15 6.50
N HIS A 6 -9.19 -14.86 7.57
CA HIS A 6 -9.94 -15.84 8.35
C HIS A 6 -11.39 -16.12 7.84
N GLY A 7 -11.69 -15.76 6.58
CA GLY A 7 -12.92 -16.15 5.88
C GLY A 7 -14.14 -15.25 6.11
N ARG A 8 -14.05 -14.19 6.91
CA ARG A 8 -15.14 -13.21 7.07
C ARG A 8 -15.02 -12.11 6.02
N THR A 9 -16.14 -11.68 5.43
CA THR A 9 -16.16 -10.54 4.51
C THR A 9 -16.92 -9.36 5.14
N LEU A 10 -16.34 -8.17 5.03
CA LEU A 10 -16.95 -6.91 5.42
C LEU A 10 -17.21 -6.08 4.16
N ALA A 11 -18.40 -5.52 4.06
CA ALA A 11 -18.74 -4.59 3.00
C ALA A 11 -19.28 -3.30 3.62
N CYS A 12 -18.81 -2.17 3.10
CA CYS A 12 -19.29 -0.84 3.44
C CYS A 12 -19.61 -0.14 2.13
N LEU A 13 -20.78 0.49 2.07
CA LEU A 13 -21.25 1.28 0.94
C LEU A 13 -21.84 2.59 1.48
N PRO A 14 -21.78 3.68 0.69
CA PRO A 14 -22.54 4.89 0.96
C PRO A 14 -24.04 4.58 1.15
N LYS A 15 -24.70 5.33 2.03
CA LYS A 15 -26.12 5.15 2.35
C LYS A 15 -27.03 5.15 1.12
N GLU A 16 -26.75 6.03 0.17
CA GLU A 16 -27.46 6.12 -1.11
C GLU A 16 -27.35 4.85 -1.96
N GLN A 17 -26.20 4.18 -1.93
CA GLN A 17 -25.99 2.92 -2.65
C GLN A 17 -26.66 1.75 -1.92
N LEU A 18 -26.64 1.76 -0.59
CA LEU A 18 -27.41 0.79 0.22
C LEU A 18 -28.91 0.84 -0.08
N GLN A 19 -29.46 1.99 -0.47
CA GLN A 19 -30.86 2.07 -0.90
C GLN A 19 -31.11 1.46 -2.28
N LYS A 20 -30.10 1.45 -3.17
CA LYS A 20 -30.18 0.82 -4.49
C LYS A 20 -30.08 -0.71 -4.40
N ILE A 21 -29.41 -1.23 -3.38
CA ILE A 21 -29.30 -2.66 -3.15
C ILE A 21 -30.26 -3.09 -2.02
N ASP A 22 -31.28 -3.88 -2.34
CA ASP A 22 -32.18 -4.39 -1.30
C ASP A 22 -31.45 -5.39 -0.39
N VAL A 23 -30.87 -4.91 0.71
CA VAL A 23 -30.12 -5.73 1.69
C VAL A 23 -30.89 -5.92 2.99
N HIS A 24 -32.06 -5.30 3.14
CA HIS A 24 -32.88 -5.42 4.35
C HIS A 24 -33.58 -6.78 4.39
N GLY A 25 -33.59 -7.43 5.57
CA GLY A 25 -34.32 -8.69 5.79
C GLY A 25 -33.59 -9.98 5.40
N HIS A 26 -32.39 -9.91 4.82
CA HIS A 26 -31.58 -11.09 4.51
C HIS A 26 -30.65 -11.44 5.69
N SER A 27 -31.09 -12.36 6.56
CA SER A 27 -30.26 -12.87 7.66
C SER A 27 -29.03 -13.68 7.21
N ASN A 28 -28.95 -14.06 5.94
CA ASN A 28 -27.87 -14.87 5.36
C ASN A 28 -27.47 -14.39 3.94
N LEU A 29 -27.07 -13.12 3.78
CA LEU A 29 -26.55 -12.65 2.50
C LEU A 29 -25.15 -13.22 2.25
N THR A 30 -25.01 -14.06 1.22
CA THR A 30 -23.70 -14.59 0.81
C THR A 30 -22.91 -13.54 0.01
N VAL A 31 -21.58 -13.69 -0.06
CA VAL A 31 -20.73 -12.80 -0.87
C VAL A 31 -21.14 -12.82 -2.35
N ALA A 32 -21.49 -13.99 -2.89
CA ALA A 32 -21.97 -14.13 -4.26
C ALA A 32 -23.28 -13.35 -4.49
N ALA A 33 -24.27 -13.52 -3.61
CA ALA A 33 -25.54 -12.81 -3.70
C ALA A 33 -25.35 -11.29 -3.52
N PHE A 34 -24.42 -10.86 -2.67
CA PHE A 34 -24.07 -9.46 -2.53
C PHE A 34 -23.45 -8.89 -3.80
N ARG A 35 -22.50 -9.60 -4.44
CA ARG A 35 -21.93 -9.19 -5.73
C ARG A 35 -22.97 -9.10 -6.85
N GLU A 36 -23.91 -10.03 -6.91
CA GLU A 36 -25.02 -9.95 -7.87
C GLU A 36 -25.86 -8.69 -7.66
N LYS A 37 -26.16 -8.33 -6.40
CA LYS A 37 -26.89 -7.09 -6.08
C LYS A 37 -26.09 -5.84 -6.47
N LEU A 38 -24.78 -5.81 -6.22
CA LEU A 38 -23.91 -4.72 -6.67
C LEU A 38 -23.95 -4.55 -8.19
N ASN A 39 -23.78 -5.64 -8.94
CA ASN A 39 -23.81 -5.61 -10.41
C ASN A 39 -25.16 -5.14 -10.95
N LYS A 40 -26.28 -5.60 -10.38
CA LYS A 40 -27.63 -5.15 -10.76
C LYS A 40 -27.87 -3.66 -10.49
N ALA A 41 -27.19 -3.11 -9.49
CA ALA A 41 -27.22 -1.69 -9.16
C ALA A 41 -26.13 -0.87 -9.88
N GLU A 42 -25.41 -1.49 -10.83
CA GLU A 42 -24.31 -0.88 -11.60
C GLU A 42 -23.18 -0.33 -10.72
N ILE A 43 -22.96 -0.98 -9.57
CA ILE A 43 -21.86 -0.67 -8.66
C ILE A 43 -20.71 -1.64 -8.94
N PHE A 44 -19.67 -1.15 -9.61
CA PHE A 44 -18.50 -1.96 -9.97
C PHE A 44 -17.38 -1.80 -8.95
N LEU A 45 -16.63 -2.89 -8.71
CA LEU A 45 -15.46 -2.89 -7.85
C LEU A 45 -14.17 -3.09 -8.69
N TYR A 46 -13.05 -2.56 -8.21
CA TYR A 46 -11.72 -2.90 -8.73
C TYR A 46 -11.40 -4.37 -8.45
N LYS A 47 -10.37 -4.88 -9.15
CA LYS A 47 -9.76 -6.15 -8.77
C LYS A 47 -9.24 -6.03 -7.31
N PRO A 48 -9.20 -7.13 -6.56
CA PRO A 48 -8.72 -7.11 -5.20
C PRO A 48 -7.22 -6.81 -5.15
N ASP A 49 -6.82 -6.04 -4.13
CA ASP A 49 -5.46 -5.98 -3.62
C ASP A 49 -5.34 -6.89 -2.39
N TYR A 50 -4.21 -7.54 -2.19
CA TYR A 50 -3.81 -7.98 -0.86
C TYR A 50 -3.58 -6.77 0.04
N VAL A 51 -4.06 -6.86 1.28
CA VAL A 51 -3.82 -5.86 2.32
C VAL A 51 -3.01 -6.49 3.43
N TYR A 52 -1.86 -5.91 3.70
CA TYR A 52 -0.98 -6.27 4.79
C TYR A 52 -0.92 -5.12 5.81
N LYS A 53 -0.66 -5.48 7.06
CA LYS A 53 -0.33 -4.52 8.11
C LYS A 53 1.06 -4.82 8.68
N ALA A 54 1.73 -3.79 9.20
CA ALA A 54 2.92 -4.02 10.02
C ALA A 54 2.55 -4.87 11.26
N ALA A 55 3.31 -5.93 11.49
CA ALA A 55 3.22 -6.68 12.74
C ALA A 55 3.72 -5.80 13.90
N ASP A 56 3.16 -5.97 15.10
CA ASP A 56 3.69 -5.32 16.31
C ASP A 56 5.15 -5.73 16.57
N SER A 57 5.52 -6.93 16.11
CA SER A 57 6.85 -7.51 16.19
C SER A 57 7.79 -7.08 15.04
N LEU A 58 7.35 -6.21 14.12
CA LEU A 58 8.16 -5.77 12.98
C LEU A 58 9.45 -5.10 13.51
N LYS A 59 10.57 -5.81 13.32
CA LYS A 59 11.87 -5.42 13.84
C LYS A 59 12.48 -4.32 12.99
N THR A 60 13.21 -3.44 13.65
CA THR A 60 14.09 -2.50 12.96
C THR A 60 15.16 -3.27 12.19
N VAL A 61 15.30 -2.98 10.90
CA VAL A 61 16.39 -3.51 10.09
C VAL A 61 17.60 -2.58 10.25
N GLY A 62 18.76 -3.15 10.56
CA GLY A 62 20.00 -2.38 10.70
C GLY A 62 20.43 -1.74 9.38
N ILE A 63 21.02 -0.55 9.48
CA ILE A 63 21.56 0.22 8.36
C ILE A 63 23.09 0.06 8.38
N GLN A 64 23.70 -0.12 7.20
CA GLN A 64 25.17 -0.18 7.06
C GLN A 64 25.75 1.24 7.00
N ASP A 65 27.04 1.40 7.30
CA ASP A 65 27.69 2.73 7.39
C ASP A 65 27.57 3.57 6.10
N ASN A 66 27.48 2.92 4.94
CA ASN A 66 27.33 3.58 3.65
C ASN A 66 25.87 3.80 3.22
N MET A 67 24.93 3.58 4.13
CA MET A 67 23.50 3.73 3.90
C MET A 67 22.90 4.76 4.85
N SER A 68 21.89 5.50 4.39
CA SER A 68 21.11 6.38 5.26
C SER A 68 19.65 6.44 4.82
N CYS A 69 18.74 6.57 5.79
CA CYS A 69 17.33 6.85 5.53
C CYS A 69 16.99 8.26 5.99
N ARG A 70 16.24 9.01 5.19
CA ARG A 70 15.69 10.32 5.60
C ARG A 70 14.40 10.65 4.87
N ALA A 71 13.70 11.67 5.35
CA ALA A 71 12.63 12.30 4.60
C ALA A 71 13.19 12.93 3.31
N LEU A 72 12.41 12.83 2.24
CA LEU A 72 12.60 13.61 1.03
C LEU A 72 11.66 14.82 1.07
N THR A 73 12.11 15.93 0.52
CA THR A 73 11.35 17.19 0.45
C THR A 73 11.40 17.74 -0.98
N GLU A 74 10.70 18.84 -1.24
CA GLU A 74 10.74 19.52 -2.54
C GLU A 74 12.18 19.88 -2.96
N ASP A 75 13.09 20.15 -2.02
CA ASP A 75 14.50 20.42 -2.30
C ASP A 75 15.24 19.22 -2.95
N ASP A 76 14.67 18.02 -2.87
CA ASP A 76 15.21 16.79 -3.46
C ASP A 76 14.71 16.54 -4.90
N GLU A 77 13.96 17.45 -5.51
CA GLU A 77 13.30 17.25 -6.83
C GLU A 77 14.26 16.75 -7.91
N ALA A 78 15.44 17.36 -8.04
CA ALA A 78 16.43 16.97 -9.05
C ALA A 78 16.95 15.55 -8.82
N LEU A 79 17.13 15.18 -7.55
CA LEU A 79 17.62 13.87 -7.13
C LEU A 79 16.54 12.80 -7.31
N PHE A 80 15.30 13.09 -6.94
CA PHE A 80 14.14 12.22 -7.14
C PHE A 80 13.86 11.99 -8.63
N SER A 81 13.92 13.05 -9.45
CA SER A 81 13.76 12.95 -10.91
C SER A 81 14.82 12.06 -11.55
N ARG A 82 16.08 12.19 -11.12
CA ARG A 82 17.17 11.30 -11.58
C ARG A 82 16.88 9.86 -11.20
N PHE A 83 16.47 9.59 -9.96
CA PHE A 83 16.08 8.26 -9.49
C PHE A 83 14.94 7.66 -10.33
N CYS A 84 13.88 8.42 -10.61
CA CYS A 84 12.77 7.98 -11.45
C CYS A 84 13.20 7.66 -12.88
N SER A 85 14.18 8.41 -13.43
CA SER A 85 14.71 8.15 -14.78
C SER A 85 15.39 6.78 -14.95
N GLU A 86 15.74 6.12 -13.84
CA GLU A 86 16.33 4.77 -13.83
C GLU A 86 15.28 3.64 -13.77
N ILE A 87 13.99 3.99 -13.63
CA ILE A 87 12.87 3.06 -13.44
C ILE A 87 11.96 3.15 -14.67
N SER A 88 11.39 2.02 -15.10
CA SER A 88 10.44 2.03 -16.21
C SER A 88 9.13 2.72 -15.81
N GLU A 89 8.47 3.35 -16.79
CA GLU A 89 7.17 4.00 -16.61
C GLU A 89 6.15 3.05 -15.96
N ASP A 90 6.04 1.81 -16.46
CA ASP A 90 5.17 0.78 -15.85
C ASP A 90 5.48 0.50 -14.37
N ASP A 91 6.75 0.55 -13.96
CA ASP A 91 7.12 0.31 -12.56
C ASP A 91 6.82 1.54 -11.68
N LEU A 92 6.94 2.75 -12.24
CA LEU A 92 6.57 4.00 -11.57
C LEU A 92 5.05 4.10 -11.41
N ASP A 93 4.29 3.84 -12.47
CA ASP A 93 2.82 3.86 -12.46
C ASP A 93 2.26 2.85 -11.46
N ASN A 94 2.85 1.65 -11.39
CA ASN A 94 2.42 0.62 -10.45
C ASN A 94 2.83 0.92 -9.00
N ALA A 95 3.95 1.62 -8.79
CA ALA A 95 4.42 1.95 -7.46
C ALA A 95 3.77 3.21 -6.89
N TRP A 96 3.37 4.16 -7.75
CA TRP A 96 2.71 5.42 -7.38
C TRP A 96 3.43 6.18 -6.25
N VAL A 97 4.75 6.30 -6.38
CA VAL A 97 5.59 7.05 -5.44
C VAL A 97 5.85 8.44 -6.02
N GLU A 98 5.31 9.47 -5.38
CA GLU A 98 5.48 10.87 -5.77
C GLU A 98 6.13 11.68 -4.64
N LEU A 99 6.88 12.73 -5.01
CA LEU A 99 7.62 13.57 -4.04
C LEU A 99 6.71 14.52 -3.25
N ASP A 100 5.53 14.84 -3.78
CA ASP A 100 4.53 15.73 -3.16
C ASP A 100 3.50 14.98 -2.29
N HIS A 101 3.64 13.65 -2.16
CA HIS A 101 2.83 12.86 -1.25
C HIS A 101 3.08 13.23 0.22
N TRP A 102 2.11 12.87 1.07
CA TRP A 102 2.03 13.34 2.47
C TRP A 102 3.30 13.07 3.31
N ALA A 103 3.92 11.92 3.12
CA ALA A 103 5.21 11.61 3.72
C ALA A 103 6.06 10.81 2.74
N VAL A 104 7.24 11.33 2.40
CA VAL A 104 8.15 10.71 1.43
C VAL A 104 9.48 10.44 2.11
N TYR A 105 10.01 9.24 1.93
CA TYR A 105 11.26 8.78 2.52
C TYR A 105 12.15 8.15 1.45
N GLY A 106 13.45 8.38 1.58
CA GLY A 106 14.48 7.82 0.72
C GLY A 106 15.48 7.00 1.50
N LEU A 107 15.93 5.89 0.90
CA LEU A 107 17.15 5.19 1.29
C LEU A 107 18.26 5.54 0.30
N PHE A 108 19.35 6.07 0.84
CA PHE A 108 20.55 6.40 0.12
C PHE A 108 21.59 5.30 0.29
N LEU A 109 22.29 4.97 -0.79
CA LEU A 109 23.44 4.08 -0.82
C LEU A 109 24.59 4.84 -1.48
N ASP A 110 25.68 5.09 -0.74
CA ASP A 110 26.81 5.90 -1.21
C ASP A 110 26.35 7.27 -1.77
N ASP A 111 25.48 7.96 -1.03
CA ASP A 111 24.83 9.25 -1.36
C ASP A 111 23.88 9.26 -2.57
N GLU A 112 23.66 8.13 -3.24
CA GLU A 112 22.69 8.00 -4.33
C GLU A 112 21.37 7.42 -3.82
N LEU A 113 20.24 7.97 -4.27
CA LEU A 113 18.91 7.45 -3.91
C LEU A 113 18.71 6.06 -4.54
N ALA A 114 18.54 5.05 -3.70
CA ALA A 114 18.40 3.66 -4.14
C ALA A 114 16.96 3.13 -4.03
N VAL A 115 16.20 3.68 -3.07
CA VAL A 115 14.80 3.31 -2.82
C VAL A 115 14.05 4.57 -2.40
N ALA A 116 12.85 4.76 -2.92
CA ALA A 116 11.92 5.78 -2.46
C ALA A 116 10.61 5.13 -2.01
N SER A 117 10.00 5.68 -0.97
CA SER A 117 8.69 5.29 -0.48
C SER A 117 7.88 6.54 -0.20
N SER A 118 6.62 6.51 -0.59
CA SER A 118 5.66 7.55 -0.25
C SER A 118 4.52 6.93 0.55
N LEU A 119 3.90 7.74 1.41
CA LEU A 119 2.78 7.31 2.24
C LEU A 119 1.68 8.35 2.24
N TYR A 120 0.45 7.89 2.39
CA TYR A 120 -0.73 8.73 2.57
C TYR A 120 -1.65 8.20 3.67
N PRO A 121 -2.40 9.07 4.37
CA PRO A 121 -3.46 8.63 5.25
C PRO A 121 -4.52 7.86 4.46
N PHE A 122 -4.79 6.62 4.85
CA PHE A 122 -5.81 5.84 4.19
C PHE A 122 -7.20 6.27 4.69
N ARG A 123 -7.84 7.16 3.93
CA ARG A 123 -9.17 7.73 4.27
C ARG A 123 -9.12 8.39 5.67
N ASP A 124 -10.28 8.49 6.32
CA ASP A 124 -10.39 8.96 7.70
C ASP A 124 -10.03 7.85 8.70
N SER A 125 -8.74 7.46 8.74
CA SER A 125 -8.24 6.42 9.63
C SER A 125 -6.83 6.72 10.15
N LYS A 126 -6.33 5.85 11.04
CA LYS A 126 -4.93 5.87 11.52
C LYS A 126 -4.01 4.96 10.72
N LEU A 127 -4.40 4.57 9.51
CA LEU A 127 -3.57 3.80 8.60
C LEU A 127 -2.78 4.76 7.70
N ALA A 128 -1.47 4.52 7.61
CA ALA A 128 -0.61 5.12 6.60
C ALA A 128 -0.37 4.06 5.52
N ASP A 129 -0.98 4.26 4.36
CA ASP A 129 -0.81 3.37 3.21
C ASP A 129 0.54 3.66 2.58
N LEU A 130 1.34 2.62 2.38
CA LEU A 130 2.71 2.73 1.90
C LEU A 130 2.83 2.22 0.48
N ASP A 131 3.48 3.05 -0.33
CA ASP A 131 3.95 2.77 -1.67
C ASP A 131 5.49 2.84 -1.70
N ILE A 132 6.13 2.00 -2.52
CA ILE A 132 7.59 1.87 -2.55
C ILE A 132 8.12 1.43 -3.91
N VAL A 133 9.25 2.00 -4.30
CA VAL A 133 9.96 1.64 -5.53
C VAL A 133 11.47 1.59 -5.29
N THR A 134 12.13 0.62 -5.95
CA THR A 134 13.58 0.40 -5.89
C THR A 134 14.13 0.40 -7.31
N THR A 135 15.26 1.08 -7.54
CA THR A 135 15.89 1.08 -8.87
C THR A 135 16.24 -0.35 -9.30
N PRO A 136 16.13 -0.68 -10.60
CA PRO A 136 16.34 -2.05 -11.07
C PRO A 136 17.67 -2.67 -10.63
N ILE A 137 18.77 -1.90 -10.63
CA ILE A 137 20.11 -2.37 -10.25
C ILE A 137 20.25 -2.65 -8.73
N GLN A 138 19.34 -2.11 -7.91
CA GLN A 138 19.38 -2.24 -6.46
C GLN A 138 18.35 -3.25 -5.90
N ARG A 139 17.50 -3.84 -6.76
CA ARG A 139 16.50 -4.85 -6.36
C ARG A 139 17.15 -6.10 -5.75
N ARG A 140 16.37 -6.80 -4.92
CA ARG A 140 16.75 -8.05 -4.22
C ARG A 140 17.98 -7.95 -3.30
N LYS A 141 18.39 -6.74 -2.91
CA LYS A 141 19.47 -6.50 -1.92
C LYS A 141 18.98 -6.20 -0.51
N GLY A 142 17.66 -6.30 -0.27
CA GLY A 142 17.04 -6.01 1.03
C GLY A 142 16.85 -4.52 1.35
N LEU A 143 17.21 -3.62 0.43
CA LEU A 143 17.14 -2.17 0.63
C LEU A 143 15.72 -1.66 0.91
N ALA A 144 14.72 -2.14 0.15
CA ALA A 144 13.32 -1.80 0.41
C ALA A 144 12.88 -2.14 1.84
N LYS A 145 13.42 -3.22 2.42
CA LYS A 145 13.08 -3.63 3.79
C LYS A 145 13.60 -2.65 4.82
N ILE A 146 14.78 -2.09 4.57
CA ILE A 146 15.37 -1.05 5.42
C ILE A 146 14.49 0.20 5.40
N LEU A 147 14.08 0.64 4.21
CA LEU A 147 13.25 1.83 4.08
C LEU A 147 11.85 1.64 4.69
N VAL A 148 11.18 0.50 4.46
CA VAL A 148 9.86 0.23 5.09
C VAL A 148 9.98 0.17 6.61
N SER A 149 11.05 -0.44 7.14
CA SER A 149 11.31 -0.46 8.58
C SER A 149 11.46 0.95 9.16
N TYR A 150 12.20 1.82 8.46
CA TYR A 150 12.37 3.22 8.84
C TYR A 150 11.04 3.98 8.77
N ALA A 151 10.31 3.90 7.65
CA ALA A 151 9.01 4.54 7.47
C ALA A 151 8.01 4.11 8.54
N ASN A 152 7.97 2.81 8.88
CA ASN A 152 7.14 2.29 9.95
C ASN A 152 7.44 2.91 11.31
N GLN A 153 8.72 3.11 11.65
CA GLN A 153 9.09 3.81 12.88
C GLN A 153 8.58 5.25 12.86
N GLN A 154 8.83 5.98 11.76
CA GLN A 154 8.38 7.36 11.61
C GLN A 154 6.86 7.50 11.72
N MET A 155 6.10 6.56 11.15
CA MET A 155 4.63 6.56 11.23
C MET A 155 4.13 6.24 12.63
N ARG A 156 4.75 5.29 13.33
CA ARG A 156 4.38 4.95 14.71
C ARG A 156 4.59 6.13 15.66
N GLU A 157 5.67 6.89 15.50
CA GLU A 157 5.93 8.12 16.27
C GLU A 157 4.84 9.18 16.05
N LYS A 158 4.21 9.20 14.86
CA LYS A 158 3.07 10.07 14.52
C LYS A 158 1.70 9.46 14.90
N GLY A 159 1.67 8.28 15.52
CA GLY A 159 0.43 7.59 15.91
C GLY A 159 -0.32 6.90 14.77
N TYR A 160 0.39 6.55 13.69
CA TYR A 160 -0.15 5.80 12.55
C TYR A 160 0.32 4.33 12.56
N LEU A 161 -0.50 3.47 11.96
CA LEU A 161 -0.19 2.07 11.65
C LEU A 161 0.09 1.94 10.16
N LEU A 162 1.17 1.26 9.80
CA LEU A 162 1.52 1.07 8.41
C LEU A 162 0.62 0.00 7.76
N GLN A 163 0.04 0.35 6.62
CA GLN A 163 -0.64 -0.53 5.69
C GLN A 163 0.21 -0.67 4.43
N TYR A 164 0.25 -1.86 3.86
CA TYR A 164 0.90 -2.15 2.59
C TYR A 164 -0.11 -2.87 1.70
N ARG A 165 -0.26 -2.43 0.45
CA ARG A 165 -1.14 -3.08 -0.52
C ARG A 165 -0.36 -3.61 -1.71
N SER A 166 -0.85 -4.69 -2.30
CA SER A 166 -0.29 -5.26 -3.51
C SER A 166 -1.41 -5.82 -4.37
N GLN A 167 -1.33 -5.60 -5.67
CA GLN A 167 -2.13 -6.39 -6.61
C GLN A 167 -1.83 -7.88 -6.39
N ILE A 168 -2.86 -8.72 -6.51
CA ILE A 168 -2.77 -10.16 -6.19
C ILE A 168 -1.84 -10.96 -7.10
N ASP A 169 -1.48 -10.40 -8.26
CA ASP A 169 -0.59 -10.96 -9.27
C ASP A 169 0.80 -10.31 -9.28
N ASN A 170 1.05 -9.29 -8.44
CA ASN A 170 2.38 -8.68 -8.28
C ASN A 170 3.24 -9.49 -7.29
N MET A 171 3.88 -10.54 -7.81
CA MET A 171 4.64 -11.50 -7.01
C MET A 171 5.85 -10.87 -6.30
N GLU A 172 6.47 -9.86 -6.89
CA GLU A 172 7.61 -9.13 -6.31
C GLU A 172 7.19 -8.33 -5.08
N SER A 173 6.06 -7.63 -5.17
CA SER A 173 5.48 -6.85 -4.08
C SER A 173 4.98 -7.76 -2.94
N ILE A 174 4.35 -8.89 -3.28
CA ILE A 174 3.96 -9.93 -2.31
C ILE A 174 5.19 -10.48 -1.59
N ALA A 175 6.24 -10.86 -2.34
CA ALA A 175 7.48 -11.38 -1.74
C ALA A 175 8.17 -10.34 -0.84
N LEU A 176 8.12 -9.05 -1.18
CA LEU A 176 8.62 -7.98 -0.32
C LEU A 176 7.84 -7.94 1.00
N ALA A 177 6.51 -7.87 0.95
CA ALA A 177 5.64 -7.83 2.13
C ALA A 177 5.86 -9.05 3.05
N GLU A 178 5.94 -10.25 2.48
CA GLU A 178 6.22 -11.48 3.22
C GLU A 178 7.63 -11.48 3.84
N SER A 179 8.64 -11.04 3.08
CA SER A 179 10.01 -10.98 3.60
C SER A 179 10.16 -10.01 4.77
N LEU A 180 9.36 -8.94 4.78
CA LEU A 180 9.26 -7.96 5.86
C LEU A 180 8.58 -8.54 7.10
N GLY A 181 7.86 -9.66 6.97
CA GLY A 181 7.04 -10.22 8.04
C GLY A 181 5.77 -9.41 8.27
N LEU A 182 5.23 -8.75 7.24
CA LEU A 182 3.93 -8.09 7.33
C LEU A 182 2.82 -9.15 7.44
N GLU A 183 1.78 -8.84 8.20
CA GLU A 183 0.66 -9.75 8.43
C GLU A 183 -0.41 -9.54 7.36
N LEU A 184 -0.77 -10.59 6.62
CA LEU A 184 -1.88 -10.55 5.68
C LEU A 184 -3.22 -10.39 6.42
N VAL A 185 -3.87 -9.25 6.21
CA VAL A 185 -5.20 -8.96 6.74
C VAL A 185 -6.27 -9.61 5.86
N GLY A 186 -6.12 -9.54 4.54
CA GLY A 186 -7.11 -10.04 3.59
C GLY A 186 -6.98 -9.43 2.21
N GLN A 187 -8.08 -9.43 1.46
CA GLN A 187 -8.20 -8.84 0.13
C GLN A 187 -9.18 -7.69 0.13
N TYR A 188 -8.79 -6.54 -0.43
CA TYR A 188 -9.60 -5.34 -0.51
C TYR A 188 -9.97 -5.00 -1.94
N GLU A 189 -11.26 -4.76 -2.18
CA GLU A 189 -11.80 -4.29 -3.45
C GLU A 189 -12.41 -2.90 -3.24
N GLY A 190 -11.77 -1.87 -3.81
CA GLY A 190 -12.32 -0.52 -3.86
C GLY A 190 -13.50 -0.43 -4.83
N GLN A 191 -14.43 0.48 -4.59
CA GLN A 191 -15.45 0.80 -5.59
C GLN A 191 -14.81 1.56 -6.75
N LYS A 192 -15.16 1.20 -7.98
CA LYS A 192 -14.86 2.02 -9.16
C LYS A 192 -15.78 3.23 -9.14
N VAL A 193 -15.18 4.41 -9.19
CA VAL A 193 -15.91 5.63 -9.56
C VAL A 193 -15.88 5.65 -11.08
N VAL A 194 -17.05 5.53 -11.69
CA VAL A 194 -17.21 5.71 -13.13
C VAL A 194 -17.51 7.20 -13.31
N ASP A 195 -16.60 7.92 -13.96
CA ASP A 195 -16.81 9.31 -14.37
C ASP A 195 -17.94 9.41 -15.42
#